data_AF-A0A920GN64-F1
#
_entry.id   AF-A0A920GN64-F1
#
_cell.length_a   1.000
_cell.length_b   1.000
_cell.length_c   1.000
_cell.angle_alpha   90.00
_cell.angle_beta   90.00
_cell.angle_gamma   90.00
#
_symmetry.space_group_name_H-M   'P 1'
#
loop_
_entity.id
_entity.type
_entity.pdbx_description
1 polymer ?
#
loop_
_entity_poly.entity_id
_entity_poly.type
_entity_poly.pdbx_seq_one_letter_code
_entity_poly.pdbx_strand_id
1 'polypeptide(L)' 'MRKFIASDDRFSEFIERVTRLILFLLPSFKEEGKSSVEISFGCTGGVHRSVAVTETVAKELADSGWNVSVKHRELERLNL' A
#
# COMPACT_ATOMS: atom_id res chain seq x y z
N MET A 1 -6.44 -0.12 -16.43
CA MET A 1 -7.05 -0.37 -15.10
C MET A 1 -6.63 0.64 -14.03
N ARG A 2 -5.34 0.88 -13.75
CA ARG A 2 -4.91 1.86 -12.71
C ARG A 2 -5.57 3.25 -12.87
N LYS A 3 -5.60 3.80 -14.09
CA LYS A 3 -6.30 5.09 -14.39
C LYS A 3 -7.80 5.06 -14.08
N PHE A 4 -8.46 3.91 -14.25
CA PHE A 4 -9.90 3.74 -13.95
C PHE A 4 -10.14 3.65 -12.43
N ILE A 5 -9.22 3.05 -11.68
CA ILE A 5 -9.30 3.01 -10.21
C ILE A 5 -9.05 4.40 -9.63
N ALA A 6 -8.05 5.13 -10.17
CA ALA A 6 -7.71 6.48 -9.75
C ALA A 6 -8.79 7.53 -10.10
N SER A 7 -9.72 7.21 -11.01
CA SER A 7 -10.86 8.08 -11.33
C SER A 7 -12.07 7.89 -10.39
N ASP A 8 -12.02 6.95 -9.44
CA ASP A 8 -13.03 6.90 -8.36
C ASP A 8 -12.76 8.06 -7.40
N ASP A 9 -13.76 8.92 -7.19
CA ASP A 9 -13.64 10.12 -6.35
C ASP A 9 -13.18 9.81 -4.91
N ARG A 10 -13.43 8.61 -4.42
CA ARG A 10 -13.05 8.18 -3.07
C ARG A 10 -11.61 7.65 -3.00
N PHE A 11 -10.98 7.37 -4.14
CA PHE A 11 -9.66 6.74 -4.17
C PHE A 11 -8.61 7.64 -3.51
N SER A 12 -8.56 8.91 -3.88
CA SER A 12 -7.59 9.88 -3.34
C SER A 12 -7.75 10.05 -1.83
N GLU A 13 -8.98 10.23 -1.35
CA GLU A 13 -9.26 10.37 0.08
C GLU A 13 -8.92 9.10 0.86
N PHE A 14 -9.22 7.93 0.30
CA PHE A 14 -8.87 6.64 0.90
C PHE A 14 -7.34 6.49 1.05
N ILE A 15 -6.58 6.78 -0.01
CA ILE A 15 -5.12 6.72 0.02
C ILE A 15 -4.56 7.70 1.05
N GLU A 16 -5.05 8.94 1.08
CA GLU A 16 -4.59 9.94 2.05
C GLU A 16 -4.79 9.45 3.50
N ARG A 17 -6.01 9.02 3.84
CA ARG A 17 -6.35 8.57 5.19
C ARG A 17 -5.52 7.36 5.62
N VAL A 18 -5.38 6.37 4.74
CA VAL A 18 -4.61 5.15 5.02
C VAL A 18 -3.12 5.46 5.17
N THR A 19 -2.53 6.22 4.25
CA THR A 19 -1.12 6.60 4.31
C THR A 19 -0.82 7.40 5.58
N ARG A 20 -1.69 8.36 5.95
CA ARG A 20 -1.54 9.12 7.20
C ARG A 20 -1.58 8.22 8.44
N LEU A 21 -2.48 7.24 8.48
CA LEU A 21 -2.54 6.28 9.58
C LEU A 21 -1.24 5.46 9.66
N ILE A 22 -0.73 4.97 8.53
CA ILE A 22 0.49 4.17 8.50
C ILE A 22 1.69 5.00 8.97
N LEU A 23 1.86 6.21 8.44
CA LEU A 23 2.94 7.12 8.83
C LEU A 23 2.88 7.51 10.30
N PHE A 24 1.68 7.60 10.88
CA PHE A 24 1.52 7.81 12.32
C PHE A 24 2.01 6.62 13.15
N LEU A 25 1.81 5.38 12.69
CA LEU A 25 2.15 4.17 13.44
C LEU A 25 3.60 3.69 13.27
N LEU A 26 4.21 3.93 12.10
CA LEU A 26 5.56 3.43 11.78
C LEU A 26 6.65 3.85 12.78
N PRO A 27 6.69 5.10 13.29
CA PRO A 27 7.65 5.48 14.33
C PRO A 27 7.54 4.63 15.60
N SER A 28 6.33 4.34 16.07
CA SER A 28 6.12 3.52 17.26
C SER A 28 6.60 2.09 17.07
N PHE A 29 6.33 1.48 15.91
CA PHE A 29 6.87 0.15 15.61
C PHE A 29 8.40 0.11 15.56
N LYS A 30 9.03 1.20 15.07
CA LYS A 30 10.48 1.34 15.06
C LYS A 30 11.05 1.47 16.47
N GLU A 31 10.41 2.25 17.35
CA GLU A 31 10.79 2.40 18.75
C GLU A 31 10.65 1.09 19.56
N GLU A 32 9.62 0.29 19.26
CA GLU A 32 9.46 -1.07 19.80
C GLU A 32 10.53 -2.06 19.32
N GLY A 33 11.40 -1.66 18.38
CA GLY A 33 12.46 -2.51 17.84
C GLY A 33 11.98 -3.55 16.84
N LYS A 34 10.82 -3.36 16.20
CA LYS A 34 10.35 -4.27 15.15
C LYS A 34 11.25 -4.16 13.93
N SER A 35 11.72 -5.31 13.44
CA SER A 35 12.57 -5.39 12.24
C SER A 35 11.80 -5.11 10.95
N SER A 36 10.50 -5.38 10.92
CA SER A 36 9.61 -5.10 9.79
C SER A 36 8.16 -4.93 10.24
N VAL A 37 7.38 -4.25 9.40
CA VAL A 37 5.93 -4.12 9.51
C VAL A 37 5.33 -4.54 8.17
N GLU A 38 4.42 -5.52 8.19
CA GLU A 38 3.75 -6.01 6.98
C GLU A 38 2.32 -5.46 6.90
N ILE A 39 1.98 -4.86 5.76
CA ILE A 39 0.67 -4.27 5.50
C ILE A 39 0.13 -4.87 4.21
N SER A 40 -1.05 -5.50 4.29
CA SER A 40 -1.66 -6.20 3.17
C SER A 40 -2.95 -5.53 2.71
N PHE A 41 -3.05 -5.22 1.42
CA PHE A 41 -4.28 -4.74 0.78
C PHE A 41 -4.92 -5.84 -0.05
N GLY A 42 -6.20 -6.12 0.20
CA GLY A 42 -6.95 -7.18 -0.47
C GLY A 42 -8.08 -6.64 -1.34
N CYS A 43 -8.28 -7.24 -2.51
CA CYS A 43 -9.52 -7.14 -3.27
C CYS A 43 -9.91 -8.53 -3.78
N THR A 44 -11.16 -8.74 -4.19
CA THR A 44 -11.70 -10.07 -4.52
C THR A 44 -10.79 -10.88 -5.46
N GLY A 45 -10.31 -10.27 -6.54
CA GLY A 45 -9.46 -10.93 -7.52
C GLY A 45 -7.97 -10.66 -7.37
N GLY A 46 -7.52 -9.92 -6.34
CA GLY A 46 -6.10 -9.70 -6.04
C GLY A 46 -5.25 -8.91 -7.06
N VAL A 47 -5.73 -8.63 -8.26
CA VAL A 47 -4.91 -8.11 -9.39
C VAL A 47 -5.17 -6.65 -9.78
N HIS A 48 -6.16 -5.99 -9.18
CA HIS A 48 -6.60 -4.65 -9.60
C HIS A 48 -6.49 -3.60 -8.50
N ARG A 49 -7.48 -3.57 -7.60
CA ARG A 49 -7.61 -2.53 -6.56
C ARG A 49 -6.51 -2.66 -5.50
N SER A 50 -6.26 -3.89 -5.03
CA SER A 50 -5.16 -4.18 -4.11
C SER A 50 -3.83 -3.71 -4.69
N VAL A 51 -3.51 -4.09 -5.93
CA VAL A 51 -2.28 -3.69 -6.62
C VAL A 51 -2.16 -2.16 -6.69
N ALA A 52 -3.23 -1.47 -7.13
CA ALA A 52 -3.22 -0.01 -7.23
C ALA A 52 -3.00 0.68 -5.88
N VAL A 53 -3.68 0.22 -4.83
CA VAL A 53 -3.52 0.77 -3.47
C VAL A 53 -2.12 0.51 -2.94
N THR A 54 -1.64 -0.75 -2.99
CA THR A 54 -0.31 -1.13 -2.50
C THR A 54 0.78 -0.27 -3.13
N GLU A 55 0.73 -0.08 -4.45
CA GLU A 55 1.75 0.68 -5.18
C GLU A 55 1.72 2.17 -4.85
N THR A 56 0.53 2.73 -4.69
CA THR A 56 0.37 4.14 -4.35
C THR A 56 0.85 4.41 -2.94
N VAL A 57 0.43 3.60 -1.97
CA VAL A 57 0.87 3.71 -0.57
C VAL A 57 2.38 3.48 -0.45
N ALA A 58 2.92 2.47 -1.15
CA ALA A 58 4.36 2.19 -1.13
C ALA A 58 5.19 3.38 -1.64
N LYS A 59 4.73 4.04 -2.72
CA LYS A 59 5.36 5.27 -3.22
C LYS A 59 5.34 6.38 -2.17
N GLU A 60 4.20 6.66 -1.55
CA GLU A 60 4.09 7.71 -0.52
C GLU A 60 4.99 7.44 0.70
N LEU A 61 5.08 6.18 1.12
CA LEU A 61 5.97 5.76 2.21
C LEU A 61 7.44 5.91 1.84
N ALA A 62 7.82 5.54 0.61
CA ALA A 62 9.18 5.73 0.10
C ALA A 62 9.54 7.21 -0.03
N ASP A 63 8.63 8.05 -0.54
CA ASP A 63 8.79 9.51 -0.62
C ASP A 63 8.90 10.15 0.77
N SER A 64 8.30 9.51 1.79
CA SER A 64 8.44 9.89 3.21
C SER A 64 9.71 9.36 3.89
N GLY A 65 10.61 8.70 3.14
CA GLY A 65 11.91 8.22 3.62
C GLY A 65 11.92 6.83 4.26
N TRP A 66 10.84 6.06 4.16
CA TRP A 66 10.78 4.69 4.68
C TRP A 66 11.31 3.69 3.65
N ASN A 67 11.95 2.62 4.13
CA ASN A 67 12.30 1.48 3.29
C ASN A 67 11.07 0.58 3.12
N VAL A 68 10.67 0.34 1.87
CA VAL A 68 9.44 -0.37 1.53
C VAL A 68 9.75 -1.45 0.49
N SER A 69 9.25 -2.65 0.73
CA SER A 69 9.19 -3.73 -0.27
C SER A 69 7.73 -3.99 -0.65
N VAL A 70 7.50 -4.28 -1.93
CA VAL A 70 6.15 -4.54 -2.47
C VAL A 70 6.08 -5.97 -2.97
N LYS A 71 4.99 -6.65 -2.63
CA LYS A 71 4.68 -8.00 -3.10
C LYS A 71 3.23 -8.08 -3.60
N HIS A 72 3.04 -8.62 -4.79
CA HIS A 72 1.71 -8.83 -5.38
C HIS A 72 1.41 -10.32 -5.49
N ARG A 73 0.96 -10.92 -4.39
CA ARG A 73 0.74 -12.37 -4.27
C ARG A 73 -0.02 -12.97 -5.45
N GLU A 74 -1.09 -12.31 -5.89
CA GLU A 74 -1.95 -12.87 -6.94
C GLU A 74 -1.37 -12.70 -8.34
N LEU A 75 -0.62 -11.63 -8.60
CA LEU A 75 0.11 -11.46 -9.86
C LEU A 75 1.22 -12.51 -9.99
N GLU A 76 2.00 -12.73 -8.92
CA GLU A 76 3.01 -13.79 -8.85
C GLU A 76 2.39 -15.17 -9.09
N ARG A 77 1.25 -15.45 -8.46
CA ARG A 77 0.55 -16.74 -8.62
C ARG A 77 0.07 -16.97 -10.05
N LEU A 78 -0.34 -15.91 -10.73
CA LEU A 78 -0.85 -15.95 -12.10
C LEU A 78 0.24 -15.78 -13.17
N ASN A 79 1.49 -15.54 -12.76
CA ASN A 79 2.61 -15.17 -13.64
C ASN A 79 2.30 -13.95 -14.53
N LEU A 80 1.73 -12.90 -13.91
CA LEU A 80 1.36 -11.63 -14.54
C LEU A 80 2.26 -10.47 -14.12
#